data_AF-A0A3E3IJ13-F1
#
_entry.id   AF-A0A3E3IJ13-F1
#
_cell.length_a   1.000
_cell.length_b   1.000
_cell.length_c   1.000
_cell.angle_alpha   90.00
_cell.angle_beta   90.00
_cell.angle_gamma   90.00
#
_symmetry.space_group_name_H-M   'P 1'
#
loop_
_entity.id
_entity.type
_entity.pdbx_description
1 polymer ?
#
loop_
_entity_poly.entity_id
_entity_poly.type
_entity_poly.pdbx_seq_one_letter_code
_entity_poly.pdbx_strand_id
1 'polypeptide(L)'
;MRESKWYGLRIPEQDDEYNVDDFGAAFDKTDDALHRLSAALETESELVRIDHGLGTYPQVTLGALQYGLGVAGLDEGPLGGTDTAQYPARAVYHSSRSLTVMTTKSIAQLGTEPTLHKMNDREYTVTWPDNQTDSLYIRLI
;
A
#
# COMPACT_ATOMS: atom_id res chain seq x y z
N MET A 1 -51.01 38.43 -34.08
CA MET A 1 -50.45 38.31 -32.72
C MET A 1 -50.16 36.84 -32.47
N ARG A 2 -48.90 36.47 -32.26
CA ARG A 2 -48.50 35.11 -31.89
C ARG A 2 -48.52 35.02 -30.37
N GLU A 3 -49.36 34.15 -29.81
CA GLU A 3 -49.33 33.82 -28.38
C GLU A 3 -48.14 32.89 -28.11
N SER A 4 -47.23 33.33 -27.25
CA SER A 4 -46.09 32.54 -26.80
C SER A 4 -46.57 31.55 -25.73
N LYS A 5 -46.59 30.25 -26.05
CA LYS A 5 -46.72 29.18 -25.05
C LYS A 5 -45.44 29.11 -24.22
N TRP A 6 -45.51 29.58 -22.99
CA TRP A 6 -44.50 29.28 -21.97
C TRP A 6 -44.65 27.82 -21.57
N TYR A 7 -43.68 26.98 -21.94
CA TYR A 7 -43.54 25.66 -21.35
C TYR A 7 -43.06 25.87 -19.92
N GLY A 8 -43.97 25.76 -18.95
CA GLY A 8 -43.60 25.68 -17.56
C GLY A 8 -42.69 24.48 -17.36
N LEU A 9 -41.41 24.72 -17.11
CA LEU A 9 -40.58 23.72 -16.44
C LEU A 9 -41.26 23.47 -15.10
N ARG A 10 -41.86 22.29 -14.96
CA ARG A 10 -42.12 21.72 -13.64
C ARG A 10 -40.74 21.49 -13.04
N ILE A 11 -40.31 22.41 -12.18
CA ILE A 11 -39.30 22.07 -11.19
C ILE A 11 -39.94 20.94 -10.38
N PRO A 12 -39.35 19.74 -10.30
CA PRO A 12 -39.83 18.77 -9.34
C PRO A 12 -39.73 19.45 -7.98
N GLU A 13 -40.85 19.62 -7.28
CA GLU A 13 -40.80 19.84 -5.84
C GLU A 13 -40.14 18.59 -5.27
N GLN A 14 -38.82 18.64 -5.09
CA GLN A 14 -38.13 17.69 -4.23
C GLN A 14 -38.58 18.03 -2.82
N ASP A 15 -39.68 17.42 -2.39
CA ASP A 15 -39.95 17.15 -0.98
C ASP A 15 -39.04 16.00 -0.48
N ASP A 16 -37.76 16.03 -0.89
CA ASP A 16 -36.74 15.25 -0.22
C ASP A 16 -36.35 16.08 1.00
N GLU A 17 -37.11 15.93 2.09
CA GLU A 17 -36.70 16.37 3.41
C GLU A 17 -35.28 15.86 3.61
N TYR A 18 -34.29 16.75 3.55
CA TYR A 18 -32.89 16.41 3.79
C TYR A 18 -32.79 15.87 5.22
N ASN A 19 -32.88 14.54 5.33
CA ASN A 19 -32.89 13.89 6.62
C ASN A 19 -31.50 14.07 7.24
N VAL A 20 -31.44 14.88 8.30
CA VAL A 20 -30.21 15.15 9.04
C VAL A 20 -29.62 13.84 9.58
N ASP A 21 -30.45 12.83 9.83
CA ASP A 21 -30.01 11.49 10.25
C ASP A 21 -29.27 10.75 9.12
N ASP A 22 -29.63 10.96 7.85
CA ASP A 22 -28.95 10.35 6.70
C ASP A 22 -27.57 10.99 6.47
N PHE A 23 -27.44 12.30 6.73
CA PHE A 23 -26.13 12.98 6.78
C PHE A 23 -25.27 12.51 7.95
N GLY A 24 -25.85 12.33 9.13
CA GLY A 24 -25.15 11.78 10.30
C GLY A 24 -24.60 10.39 10.01
N ALA A 25 -25.44 9.49 9.49
CA ALA A 25 -25.02 8.14 9.10
C ALA A 25 -23.95 8.13 8.00
N ALA A 26 -24.03 9.03 7.03
CA ALA A 26 -23.03 9.17 5.98
C ALA A 26 -21.68 9.69 6.53
N PHE A 27 -21.72 10.63 7.48
CA PHE A 27 -20.52 11.13 8.15
C PHE A 27 -19.85 10.05 8.98
N ASP A 28 -20.61 9.34 9.82
CA ASP A 28 -20.11 8.25 10.65
C ASP A 28 -19.45 7.16 9.79
N LYS A 29 -20.10 6.78 8.67
CA LYS A 29 -19.54 5.80 7.72
C LYS A 29 -18.22 6.28 7.09
N THR A 30 -18.09 7.58 6.84
CA THR A 30 -16.88 8.18 6.27
C THR A 30 -15.74 8.20 7.29
N ASP A 31 -16.04 8.59 8.53
CA ASP A 31 -15.09 8.58 9.65
C ASP A 31 -14.58 7.15 9.93
N ASP A 32 -15.48 6.18 9.98
CA ASP A 32 -15.18 4.76 10.05
C ASP A 32 -14.23 4.30 8.94
N ALA A 33 -14.48 4.74 7.70
CA ALA A 33 -13.63 4.40 6.56
C ALA A 33 -12.24 5.03 6.68
N LEU A 34 -12.14 6.28 7.13
CA LEU A 34 -10.87 6.96 7.38
C LEU A 34 -10.07 6.25 8.48
N HIS A 35 -10.73 5.86 9.58
CA HIS A 35 -10.09 5.09 10.65
C HIS A 35 -9.53 3.75 10.16
N ARG A 36 -10.30 3.02 9.34
CA ARG A 36 -9.84 1.75 8.74
C ARG A 36 -8.65 1.96 7.80
N LEU A 37 -8.68 3.01 6.98
CA LEU A 37 -7.58 3.35 6.06
C LEU A 37 -6.33 3.75 6.83
N SER A 38 -6.46 4.56 7.88
CA SER A 38 -5.35 4.93 8.76
C SER A 38 -4.71 3.69 9.36
N ALA A 39 -5.51 2.80 9.97
CA ALA A 39 -5.01 1.56 10.56
C ALA A 39 -4.35 0.63 9.53
N ALA A 40 -4.85 0.60 8.29
CA ALA A 40 -4.25 -0.21 7.22
C ALA A 40 -2.87 0.30 6.79
N LEU A 41 -2.57 1.59 7.01
CA LEU A 41 -1.29 2.22 6.68
C LEU A 41 -0.29 2.22 7.85
N GLU A 42 -0.69 1.73 9.03
CA GLU A 42 0.19 1.65 10.19
C GLU A 42 1.32 0.64 9.97
N THR A 43 2.55 1.11 10.19
CA THR A 43 3.78 0.34 9.93
C THR A 43 4.29 -0.36 11.20
N GLU A 44 3.41 -1.13 11.85
CA GLU A 44 3.72 -1.81 13.12
C GLU A 44 4.17 -3.26 12.95
N SER A 45 4.06 -3.83 11.75
CA SER A 45 4.43 -5.23 11.50
C SER A 45 5.89 -5.34 11.08
N GLU A 46 6.63 -6.25 11.72
CA GLU A 46 8.00 -6.56 11.32
C GLU A 46 8.01 -7.31 9.99
N LEU A 47 8.82 -6.84 9.03
CA LEU A 47 9.05 -7.55 7.77
C LEU A 47 10.34 -8.35 7.84
N VAL A 48 11.46 -7.66 8.08
CA VAL A 48 12.79 -8.26 8.01
C VAL A 48 13.86 -7.41 8.70
N ARG A 49 14.88 -8.08 9.25
CA ARG A 49 16.08 -7.44 9.78
C ARG A 49 17.18 -7.38 8.72
N ILE A 50 17.87 -6.24 8.63
CA ILE A 50 18.95 -6.00 7.67
C ILE A 50 20.20 -5.52 8.41
N ASP A 51 21.29 -6.29 8.28
CA ASP A 51 22.64 -5.86 8.64
C ASP A 51 23.34 -5.28 7.38
N HIS A 52 23.21 -3.96 7.18
CA HIS A 52 23.61 -3.27 5.95
C HIS A 52 25.05 -2.76 5.93
N GLY A 53 25.66 -2.52 7.11
CA GLY A 53 27.08 -2.18 7.21
C GLY A 53 27.50 -0.78 6.74
N LEU A 54 26.56 0.08 6.32
CA LEU A 54 26.85 1.42 5.76
C LEU A 54 27.48 2.41 6.75
N GLY A 55 27.34 2.19 8.07
CA GLY A 55 27.83 3.13 9.09
C GLY A 55 26.97 4.39 9.24
N THR A 56 25.74 4.38 8.74
CA THR A 56 24.76 5.47 8.78
C THR A 56 23.36 4.96 9.17
N TYR A 57 22.37 5.85 9.26
CA TYR A 57 20.97 5.52 9.53
C TYR A 57 20.11 5.79 8.29
N PRO A 58 20.12 4.88 7.29
CA PRO A 58 19.49 5.12 6.00
C PRO A 58 17.96 5.08 6.09
N GLN A 59 17.29 5.90 5.28
CA GLN A 59 15.84 5.79 5.11
C GLN A 59 15.50 4.53 4.31
N VAL A 60 14.32 3.96 4.55
CA VAL A 60 13.85 2.74 3.88
C VAL A 60 12.73 3.09 2.91
N THR A 61 12.86 2.65 1.67
CA THR A 61 11.77 2.61 0.69
C THR A 61 11.41 1.16 0.39
N LEU A 62 10.12 0.87 0.27
CA LEU A 62 9.59 -0.45 -0.01
C LEU A 62 8.68 -0.42 -1.25
N GLY A 63 8.94 -1.31 -2.21
CA GLY A 63 8.07 -1.52 -3.35
C GLY A 63 7.70 -3.00 -3.50
N ALA A 64 6.46 -3.31 -3.87
CA ALA A 64 6.10 -4.66 -4.29
C ALA A 64 6.19 -4.77 -5.81
N LEU A 65 6.69 -5.91 -6.26
CA LEU A 65 6.88 -6.30 -7.65
C LEU A 65 6.11 -7.60 -7.88
N GLN A 66 5.11 -7.56 -8.74
CA GLN A 66 4.46 -8.77 -9.24
C GLN A 66 5.31 -9.38 -10.35
N TYR A 67 5.49 -10.70 -10.30
CA TYR A 67 6.36 -11.48 -11.20
C TYR A 67 7.81 -10.99 -11.23
N GLY A 68 8.27 -10.45 -10.10
CA GLY A 68 9.61 -9.89 -9.96
C GLY A 68 10.73 -10.93 -9.98
N LEU A 69 11.97 -10.43 -9.96
CA LEU A 69 13.18 -11.25 -10.00
C LEU A 69 13.20 -12.26 -8.84
N GLY A 70 13.36 -13.54 -9.17
CA GLY A 70 13.50 -14.64 -8.21
C GLY A 70 12.18 -15.31 -7.80
N VAL A 71 11.05 -14.90 -8.38
CA VAL A 71 9.71 -15.41 -7.99
C VAL A 71 8.96 -16.03 -9.17
N ALA A 72 9.00 -15.45 -10.37
CA ALA A 72 8.30 -16.00 -11.54
C ALA A 72 9.16 -17.00 -12.34
N GLY A 73 8.54 -18.12 -12.76
CA GLY A 73 9.08 -18.99 -13.81
C GLY A 73 9.14 -18.27 -15.16
N LEU A 74 10.02 -18.71 -16.06
CA LEU A 74 10.26 -18.08 -17.38
C LEU A 74 8.99 -17.92 -18.25
N ASP A 75 7.92 -18.66 -17.92
CA ASP A 75 6.65 -18.70 -18.67
C ASP A 75 5.46 -18.07 -17.91
N GLU A 76 5.64 -17.51 -16.70
CA GLU A 76 4.53 -17.10 -15.82
C GLU A 76 4.30 -15.58 -15.72
N GLY A 77 4.92 -14.77 -16.58
CA GLY A 77 4.71 -13.32 -16.60
C GLY A 77 5.77 -12.56 -17.38
N PRO A 78 5.70 -11.22 -17.46
CA PRO A 78 6.75 -10.44 -18.09
C PRO A 78 8.07 -10.58 -17.31
N LEU A 79 9.14 -10.92 -18.03
CA LEU A 79 10.49 -11.04 -17.47
C LEU A 79 10.92 -9.71 -16.85
N GLY A 80 11.12 -9.70 -15.53
CA GLY A 80 11.52 -8.52 -14.76
C GLY A 80 10.38 -7.86 -13.96
N GLY A 81 9.16 -8.39 -14.05
CA GLY A 81 7.99 -7.94 -13.31
C GLY A 81 7.08 -7.00 -14.11
N THR A 82 5.88 -6.74 -13.57
CA THR A 82 4.91 -5.80 -14.15
C THR A 82 5.07 -4.40 -13.56
N ASP A 83 4.30 -4.11 -12.50
CA ASP A 83 4.20 -2.82 -11.86
C ASP A 83 4.89 -2.83 -10.50
N THR A 84 5.53 -1.71 -10.17
CA THR A 84 6.07 -1.47 -8.83
C THR A 84 5.14 -0.55 -8.06
N ALA A 85 4.43 -1.09 -7.07
CA ALA A 85 3.65 -0.29 -6.14
C ALA A 85 4.48 0.02 -4.88
N GLN A 86 4.56 1.29 -4.47
CA GLN A 86 5.23 1.67 -3.23
C GLN A 86 4.33 1.45 -2.02
N TYR A 87 4.90 0.94 -0.94
CA TYR A 87 4.19 0.69 0.31
C TYR A 87 4.82 1.44 1.48
N PRO A 88 4.00 1.83 2.49
CA PRO A 88 4.52 2.42 3.71
C PRO A 88 5.53 1.49 4.38
N ALA A 89 6.69 2.04 4.69
CA ALA A 89 7.72 1.36 5.47
C ALA A 89 8.41 2.34 6.40
N ARG A 90 8.89 1.84 7.53
CA ARG A 90 9.76 2.60 8.43
C ARG A 90 10.91 1.73 8.92
N ALA A 91 12.01 2.38 9.25
CA ALA A 91 13.15 1.73 9.89
C ALA A 91 13.04 1.80 11.42
N VAL A 92 13.28 0.68 12.09
CA VAL A 92 13.65 0.65 13.50
C VAL A 92 15.14 0.35 13.58
N TYR A 93 15.93 1.35 13.95
CA TYR A 93 17.39 1.24 13.96
C TYR A 93 17.90 0.56 15.23
N HIS A 94 18.78 -0.43 15.05
CA HIS A 94 19.49 -1.08 16.16
C HIS A 94 20.90 -0.52 16.32
N SER A 95 21.52 -0.09 15.21
CA SER A 95 22.83 0.56 15.16
C SER A 95 22.99 1.35 13.86
N SER A 96 24.12 2.02 13.66
CA SER A 96 24.47 2.63 12.36
C SER A 96 24.81 1.60 11.26
N ARG A 97 24.68 0.31 11.55
CA ARG A 97 24.98 -0.80 10.63
C ARG A 97 23.82 -1.76 10.47
N SER A 98 22.72 -1.57 11.21
CA SER A 98 21.60 -2.51 11.22
C SER A 98 20.27 -1.87 11.59
N LEU A 99 19.21 -2.35 10.94
CA LEU A 99 17.84 -1.93 11.15
C LEU A 99 16.86 -3.09 10.95
N THR A 100 15.66 -2.96 11.51
CA THR A 100 14.49 -3.76 11.11
C THR A 100 13.60 -2.89 10.24
N VAL A 101 13.17 -3.45 9.11
CA VAL A 101 12.14 -2.85 8.26
C VAL A 101 10.79 -3.23 8.82
N MET A 102 10.00 -2.21 9.18
CA MET A 102 8.61 -2.35 9.58
C MET A 102 7.71 -1.92 8.42
N THR A 103 6.57 -2.58 8.27
CA THR A 103 5.61 -2.34 7.19
C THR A 103 4.18 -2.54 7.68
N THR A 104 3.23 -2.35 6.79
CA THR A 104 1.80 -2.59 7.03
C THR A 104 1.52 -4.07 7.24
N LYS A 105 0.46 -4.38 7.99
CA LYS A 105 0.04 -5.76 8.26
C LYS A 105 -0.22 -6.55 6.98
N SER A 106 -0.83 -5.94 5.96
CA SER A 106 -1.11 -6.59 4.68
C SER A 106 0.16 -7.05 3.97
N ILE A 107 1.23 -6.25 4.01
CA ILE A 107 2.50 -6.60 3.38
C ILE A 107 3.26 -7.66 4.18
N ALA A 108 3.27 -7.57 5.51
CA ALA A 108 3.89 -8.58 6.35
C ALA A 108 3.20 -9.96 6.24
N GLN A 109 1.97 -10.00 5.73
CA GLN A 109 1.14 -11.19 5.56
C GLN A 109 1.10 -11.72 4.12
N LEU A 110 1.96 -11.23 3.22
CA LEU A 110 2.04 -11.72 1.84
C LEU A 110 2.47 -13.19 1.71
N GLY A 111 3.13 -13.73 2.73
CA GLY A 111 3.55 -15.12 2.79
C GLY A 111 4.14 -15.45 4.16
N THR A 112 4.55 -16.70 4.33
CA THR A 112 5.21 -17.18 5.55
C THR A 112 6.73 -17.20 5.38
N GLU A 113 7.45 -16.89 6.46
CA GLU A 113 8.94 -16.94 6.49
C GLU A 113 9.63 -16.12 5.38
N PRO A 114 9.55 -14.78 5.42
CA PRO A 114 10.20 -13.92 4.41
C PRO A 114 11.70 -14.21 4.33
N THR A 115 12.19 -14.44 3.12
CA THR A 115 13.61 -14.64 2.83
C THR A 115 14.19 -13.37 2.22
N LEU A 116 15.23 -12.84 2.86
CA LEU A 116 15.97 -11.66 2.39
C LEU A 116 17.10 -12.07 1.45
N HIS A 117 17.14 -11.46 0.27
CA HIS A 117 18.24 -11.60 -0.67
C HIS A 117 18.95 -10.25 -0.82
N LYS A 118 20.25 -10.25 -0.58
CA LYS A 118 21.07 -9.04 -0.71
C LYS A 118 21.53 -8.89 -2.15
N MET A 119 21.18 -7.77 -2.79
CA MET A 119 21.73 -7.39 -4.10
C MET A 119 23.02 -6.57 -3.92
N ASN A 120 23.00 -5.61 -2.99
CA ASN A 120 24.16 -4.85 -2.54
C ASN A 120 23.91 -4.26 -1.13
N ASP A 121 24.78 -3.38 -0.64
CA ASP A 121 24.67 -2.78 0.70
C ASP A 121 23.47 -1.82 0.86
N ARG A 122 22.80 -1.46 -0.23
CA ARG A 122 21.63 -0.56 -0.26
C ARG A 122 20.37 -1.18 -0.84
N GLU A 123 20.46 -2.30 -1.55
CA GLU A 123 19.34 -2.88 -2.29
C GLU A 123 19.17 -4.36 -1.96
N TYR A 124 17.94 -4.74 -1.68
CA TYR A 124 17.56 -6.08 -1.24
C TYR A 124 16.23 -6.47 -1.87
N THR A 125 16.01 -7.78 -2.03
CA THR A 125 14.69 -8.32 -2.35
C THR A 125 14.19 -9.23 -1.23
N VAL A 126 12.88 -9.29 -1.07
CA VAL A 126 12.21 -10.22 -0.15
C VAL A 126 11.27 -11.11 -0.96
N THR A 127 11.37 -12.41 -0.73
CA THR A 127 10.51 -13.42 -1.34
C THR A 127 9.97 -14.34 -0.26
N TRP A 128 8.91 -15.10 -0.57
CA TRP A 128 8.38 -16.11 0.33
C TRP A 128 8.32 -17.47 -0.39
N PRO A 129 8.57 -18.59 0.30
CA PRO A 129 8.46 -19.92 -0.30
C PRO A 129 7.04 -20.26 -0.79
N ASP A 130 6.03 -19.72 -0.12
CA ASP A 130 4.60 -19.94 -0.39
C ASP A 130 3.96 -18.86 -1.28
N ASN A 131 4.72 -17.82 -1.67
CA ASN A 131 4.28 -16.79 -2.60
C ASN A 131 5.19 -16.75 -3.84
N GLN A 132 4.70 -17.34 -4.94
CA GLN A 132 5.39 -17.38 -6.24
C GLN A 132 4.92 -16.27 -7.20
N THR A 133 4.30 -15.21 -6.69
CA THR A 133 3.85 -14.10 -7.54
C THR A 133 4.40 -12.76 -7.08
N ASP A 134 4.41 -12.49 -5.78
CA ASP A 134 4.87 -11.22 -5.23
C ASP A 134 6.30 -11.32 -4.69
N SER A 135 7.09 -10.30 -5.00
CA SER A 135 8.35 -10.01 -4.33
C SER A 135 8.32 -8.58 -3.81
N LEU A 136 9.12 -8.29 -2.79
CA LEU A 136 9.38 -6.91 -2.39
C LEU A 136 10.78 -6.50 -2.76
N TYR A 137 10.95 -5.24 -3.11
CA TYR A 137 12.22 -4.58 -3.26
C TYR A 137 12.37 -3.53 -2.16
N ILE A 138 13.52 -3.59 -1.47
CA ILE A 138 13.89 -2.68 -0.39
C ILE A 138 15.10 -1.87 -0.85
N ARG A 139 15.00 -0.55 -0.70
CA ARG A 139 16.11 0.37 -0.93
C ARG A 139 16.43 1.18 0.31
N LEU A 140 17.71 1.24 0.66
CA LEU A 140 18.28 2.07 1.71
C LEU A 140 18.87 3.34 1.08
N ILE A 141 18.44 4.51 1.54
CA ILE A 141 18.81 5.83 1.01
C ILE A 141 19.63 6.61 2.05
#